data_AF-A0A3P7J109-F1
#
_entry.id   AF-A0A3P7J109-F1
#
_cell.length_a   1.000
_cell.length_b   1.000
_cell.length_c   1.000
_cell.angle_alpha   90.00
_cell.angle_beta   90.00
_cell.angle_gamma   90.00
#
_symmetry.space_group_name_H-M   'P 1'
#
loop_
_entity.id
_entity.type
_entity.pdbx_description
1 polymer ?
#
loop_
_entity_poly.entity_id
_entity_poly.type
_entity_poly.pdbx_seq_one_letter_code
_entity_poly.pdbx_strand_id
1 'polypeptide(L)'
;MISSEWGAPNVIKKGFNPEHVVEGSYGHSLHVFKWSTHEKLQTIELPMGNGALPLEVRFKHDPTSPYAFVGSALGSSIILLKPETEGSNSSYVAECAVRIPPKQVWQILDFQTTTWPDLSFSSHHNSIEAP
;
A
#
# COMPACT_ATOMS: atom_id res chain seq x y z
N MET A 1 18.59 6.78 -7.89
CA MET A 1 17.34 7.23 -7.24
C MET A 1 16.19 6.46 -7.86
N ILE A 2 15.12 6.19 -7.10
CA ILE A 2 13.91 5.55 -7.60
C ILE A 2 12.71 6.42 -7.19
N SER A 3 11.75 6.60 -8.09
CA SER A 3 10.44 7.18 -7.78
C SER A 3 9.32 6.21 -8.17
N SER A 4 8.14 6.41 -7.60
CA SER A 4 6.94 5.64 -7.88
C SER A 4 5.78 6.55 -8.31
N GLU A 5 4.74 5.95 -8.86
CA GLU A 5 3.55 6.66 -9.31
C GLU A 5 2.39 6.56 -8.33
N TRP A 6 1.53 7.58 -8.35
CA TRP A 6 0.22 7.59 -7.71
C TRP A 6 -0.83 7.97 -8.77
N GLY A 7 -1.84 8.76 -8.40
CA GLY A 7 -2.88 9.27 -9.28
C GLY A 7 -2.78 10.78 -9.38
N ALA A 8 -3.27 11.33 -10.48
CA ALA A 8 -3.30 12.78 -10.65
C ALA A 8 -4.08 13.46 -9.51
N PRO A 9 -3.67 14.67 -9.05
CA PRO A 9 -4.35 15.36 -7.96
C PRO A 9 -5.87 15.49 -8.13
N ASN A 10 -6.35 15.71 -9.35
CA ASN A 10 -7.79 15.84 -9.64
C ASN A 10 -8.57 14.53 -9.44
N VAL A 11 -7.89 13.39 -9.55
CA VAL A 11 -8.44 12.04 -9.35
C VAL A 11 -8.47 11.71 -7.87
N ILE A 12 -7.36 11.93 -7.15
CA ILE A 12 -7.20 11.48 -5.76
C ILE A 12 -7.85 12.40 -4.71
N LYS A 13 -8.03 13.70 -5.00
CA LYS A 13 -8.58 14.68 -4.06
C LYS A 13 -10.01 14.39 -3.61
N LYS A 14 -10.79 13.65 -4.41
CA LYS A 14 -12.18 13.26 -4.10
C LYS A 14 -12.28 11.92 -3.37
N GLY A 15 -11.14 11.33 -2.99
CA GLY A 15 -11.08 9.98 -2.45
C GLY A 15 -10.91 8.92 -3.53
N PHE A 16 -10.85 7.66 -3.09
CA PHE A 16 -10.68 6.51 -3.97
C PHE A 16 -12.00 6.17 -4.70
N ASN A 17 -11.95 6.13 -6.02
CA ASN A 17 -13.03 5.59 -6.87
C ASN A 17 -12.52 4.35 -7.63
N PRO A 18 -13.19 3.17 -7.51
CA PRO A 18 -12.87 1.98 -8.30
C PRO A 18 -12.96 2.18 -9.83
N GLU A 19 -13.84 3.05 -10.32
CA GLU A 19 -13.97 3.30 -11.77
C GLU A 19 -12.67 3.88 -12.35
N HIS A 20 -12.01 4.76 -11.60
CA HIS A 20 -10.72 5.34 -11.98
C HIS A 20 -9.59 4.27 -12.08
N VAL A 21 -9.75 3.10 -11.45
CA VAL A 21 -8.82 1.97 -11.62
C VAL A 21 -8.99 1.36 -13.02
N VAL A 22 -10.23 1.16 -13.45
CA VAL A 22 -10.56 0.59 -14.76
C VAL A 22 -10.14 1.54 -15.89
N GLU A 23 -10.26 2.85 -15.66
CA GLU A 23 -9.82 3.89 -16.60
C GLU A 23 -8.29 4.06 -16.66
N GLY A 24 -7.52 3.40 -15.79
CA GLY A 24 -6.07 3.53 -15.74
C GLY A 24 -5.57 4.86 -15.15
N SER A 25 -6.41 5.55 -14.36
CA SER A 25 -6.06 6.85 -13.76
C SER A 25 -5.11 6.75 -12.56
N TYR A 26 -4.80 5.54 -12.11
CA TYR A 26 -3.81 5.28 -11.07
C TYR A 26 -2.55 4.67 -11.67
N GLY A 27 -1.41 5.21 -11.28
CA GLY A 27 -0.11 4.72 -11.73
C GLY A 27 0.23 3.34 -11.19
N HIS A 28 1.09 2.66 -11.94
CA HIS A 28 1.58 1.33 -11.64
C HIS A 28 3.04 1.16 -12.05
N SER A 29 3.77 2.26 -12.26
CA SER A 29 5.16 2.22 -12.69
C SER A 29 6.14 2.67 -11.61
N LEU A 30 7.36 2.21 -11.77
CA LEU A 30 8.54 2.66 -11.03
C LEU A 30 9.54 3.25 -12.00
N HIS A 31 10.19 4.34 -11.62
CA HIS A 31 11.15 5.01 -12.47
C HIS A 31 12.53 4.99 -11.80
N VAL A 32 13.53 4.51 -12.53
CA VAL A 32 14.92 4.45 -12.08
C VAL A 32 15.68 5.61 -12.70
N PHE A 33 16.41 6.34 -11.86
CA PHE A 33 17.19 7.51 -12.26
C PHE A 33 18.64 7.39 -11.87
N LYS A 34 19.51 7.84 -12.77
CA LYS A 34 20.90 8.14 -12.48
C LYS A 34 20.98 9.49 -11.78
N TRP A 35 21.28 9.48 -10.50
CA TRP A 35 21.26 10.69 -9.68
C TRP A 35 22.32 11.71 -10.11
N SER A 36 23.51 11.27 -10.51
CA SER A 36 24.59 12.19 -10.90
C SER A 36 24.32 12.99 -12.18
N THR A 37 23.52 12.44 -13.11
CA THR A 37 23.19 13.07 -14.39
C THR A 37 21.75 13.57 -14.46
N HIS A 38 20.93 13.29 -13.45
CA HIS A 38 19.49 13.56 -13.42
C HIS A 38 18.72 12.94 -14.60
N GLU A 39 19.20 11.80 -15.11
CA GLU A 39 18.60 11.11 -16.25
C GLU A 39 17.73 9.94 -15.79
N LYS A 40 16.58 9.76 -16.45
CA LYS A 40 15.74 8.57 -16.28
C LYS A 40 16.36 7.41 -17.07
N LEU A 41 16.77 6.37 -16.37
CA LEU A 41 17.38 5.18 -16.96
C LEU A 41 16.33 4.16 -17.42
N GLN A 42 15.28 3.98 -16.62
CA GLN A 42 14.33 2.90 -16.82
C GLN A 42 12.95 3.30 -16.30
N THR A 43 11.91 2.77 -16.93
CA THR A 43 10.56 2.70 -16.37
C THR A 43 10.17 1.23 -16.30
N ILE A 44 9.78 0.78 -15.12
CA ILE A 44 9.38 -0.60 -14.83
C ILE A 44 7.88 -0.56 -14.59
N GLU A 45 7.11 -1.15 -15.50
CA GLU A 45 5.67 -1.31 -15.35
C GLU A 45 5.39 -2.50 -14.45
N LEU A 46 4.65 -2.27 -13.37
CA LEU A 46 4.20 -3.33 -12.48
C LEU A 46 2.84 -3.88 -12.99
N PRO A 47 2.54 -5.16 -12.75
CA PRO A 47 1.24 -5.69 -13.15
C PRO A 47 0.10 -5.04 -12.36
N MET A 48 -0.92 -4.55 -13.06
CA MET A 48 -2.05 -3.81 -12.47
C MET A 48 -2.74 -4.59 -11.31
N GLY A 49 -2.81 -5.92 -11.40
CA GLY A 49 -3.47 -6.76 -10.38
C GLY A 49 -2.66 -7.01 -9.10
N ASN A 50 -1.38 -6.65 -9.06
CA ASN A 50 -0.52 -6.85 -7.88
C ASN A 50 0.46 -5.71 -7.61
N GLY A 51 0.47 -4.63 -8.39
CA GLY A 51 1.47 -3.57 -8.30
C GLY A 51 0.94 -2.16 -8.55
N ALA A 52 -0.37 -1.97 -8.65
CA ALA A 52 -0.97 -0.65 -8.82
C ALA A 52 -0.86 0.17 -7.52
N LEU A 53 -0.81 1.50 -7.66
CA LEU A 53 -0.53 2.43 -6.56
C LEU A 53 0.72 2.06 -5.74
N PRO A 54 1.91 2.04 -6.37
CA PRO A 54 3.17 1.89 -5.64
C PRO A 54 3.45 3.14 -4.80
N LEU A 55 3.25 3.06 -3.49
CA LEU A 55 3.33 4.23 -2.59
C LEU A 55 4.75 4.46 -2.08
N GLU A 56 5.20 3.55 -1.21
CA GLU A 56 6.39 3.76 -0.41
C GLU A 56 7.56 2.99 -1.02
N VAL A 57 8.58 3.70 -1.50
CA VAL A 57 9.87 3.12 -1.89
C VAL A 57 10.81 3.15 -0.68
N ARG A 58 11.28 1.99 -0.24
CA ARG A 58 12.20 1.86 0.91
C ARG A 58 13.44 1.09 0.52
N PHE A 59 14.57 1.78 0.51
CA PHE A 59 15.88 1.17 0.30
C PHE A 59 16.30 0.38 1.54
N LYS A 60 17.16 -0.63 1.33
CA LYS A 60 17.87 -1.24 2.44
C LYS A 60 18.71 -0.16 3.16
N HIS A 61 18.83 -0.27 4.47
CA HIS A 61 19.59 0.72 5.26
C HIS A 61 21.11 0.65 5.03
N ASP A 62 21.60 -0.47 4.53
CA ASP A 62 22.98 -0.59 4.07
C ASP A 62 23.17 0.21 2.77
N PRO A 63 23.98 1.29 2.78
CA PRO A 63 24.15 2.18 1.63
C PRO A 63 24.87 1.52 0.45
N THR A 64 25.54 0.38 0.65
CA THR A 64 26.19 -0.37 -0.42
C THR A 64 25.23 -1.34 -1.11
N SER A 65 24.05 -1.57 -0.51
CA SER A 65 23.09 -2.51 -1.01
C SER A 65 22.25 -1.89 -2.13
N PRO A 66 22.18 -2.52 -3.32
CA PRO A 66 21.39 -1.99 -4.42
C PRO A 66 19.90 -2.32 -4.29
N TYR A 67 19.47 -2.99 -3.22
CA TYR A 67 18.11 -3.51 -3.08
C TYR A 67 17.15 -2.48 -2.48
N ALA A 68 15.91 -2.49 -2.95
CA ALA A 68 14.82 -1.70 -2.39
C ALA A 68 13.50 -2.49 -2.38
N PHE A 69 12.55 -2.03 -1.58
CA PHE A 69 11.21 -2.58 -1.49
C PHE A 69 10.19 -1.51 -1.83
N VAL A 70 9.09 -1.89 -2.46
CA VAL A 70 7.96 -1.02 -2.76
C VAL A 70 6.67 -1.64 -2.27
N GLY A 71 5.88 -0.87 -1.51
CA GLY A 71 4.52 -1.27 -1.12
C GLY A 71 3.50 -0.86 -2.18
N SER A 72 2.69 -1.81 -2.66
CA SER A 72 1.55 -1.56 -3.55
C SER A 72 0.24 -1.57 -2.75
N ALA A 73 -0.53 -0.48 -2.85
CA ALA A 73 -1.84 -0.39 -2.20
C ALA A 73 -2.90 -1.23 -2.94
N LEU A 74 -2.93 -1.18 -4.27
CA LEU A 74 -3.84 -1.97 -5.11
C LEU A 74 -3.16 -3.25 -5.57
N GLY A 75 -3.00 -4.17 -4.62
CA GLY A 75 -2.31 -5.44 -4.81
C GLY A 75 -1.96 -6.12 -3.50
N SER A 76 -1.94 -5.35 -2.41
CA SER A 76 -1.54 -5.79 -1.06
C SER A 76 -0.22 -6.57 -1.11
N SER A 77 0.75 -6.00 -1.82
CA SER A 77 2.01 -6.67 -2.13
C SER A 77 3.22 -5.82 -1.73
N ILE A 78 4.31 -6.53 -1.47
CA ILE A 78 5.65 -5.95 -1.37
C ILE A 78 6.45 -6.42 -2.57
N ILE A 79 6.96 -5.46 -3.32
CA ILE A 79 7.76 -5.67 -4.52
C ILE A 79 9.23 -5.47 -4.16
N LEU A 80 10.07 -6.44 -4.49
CA LEU A 80 11.51 -6.35 -4.41
C LEU A 80 12.04 -5.74 -5.70
N LEU A 81 12.79 -4.65 -5.57
CA LEU A 81 13.63 -4.11 -6.62
C LEU A 81 15.06 -4.56 -6.39
N LYS A 82 15.66 -5.16 -7.42
CA LYS A 82 17.04 -5.62 -7.42
C LYS A 82 17.69 -5.35 -8.77
N PRO A 83 19.03 -5.24 -8.84
CA PRO A 83 19.73 -5.23 -10.10
C PRO A 83 19.38 -6.43 -10.98
N GLU A 84 19.28 -6.21 -12.27
CA GLU A 84 19.11 -7.29 -13.25
C GLU A 84 20.35 -8.19 -13.33
N THR A 85 21.53 -7.60 -13.17
CA THR A 85 22.82 -8.30 -13.12
C THR A 85 23.53 -7.97 -11.82
N GLU A 86 24.05 -8.99 -11.15
CA GLU A 86 24.78 -8.82 -9.89
C GLU A 86 26.00 -7.90 -10.07
N GLY A 87 26.16 -6.94 -9.15
CA GLY A 87 27.21 -5.93 -9.21
C GLY A 87 26.98 -4.78 -10.20
N SER A 88 25.90 -4.81 -10.99
CA SER A 88 25.48 -3.67 -11.82
C SER A 88 24.47 -2.78 -11.09
N ASN A 89 24.53 -1.47 -11.35
CA ASN A 89 23.54 -0.49 -10.89
C ASN A 89 22.82 0.20 -12.06
N SER A 90 22.91 -0.35 -13.28
CA SER A 90 22.38 0.28 -14.50
C SER A 90 20.95 -0.10 -14.84
N SER A 91 20.51 -1.30 -14.46
CA SER A 91 19.18 -1.86 -14.77
C SER A 91 18.65 -2.61 -13.56
N TYR A 92 17.33 -2.50 -13.33
CA TYR A 92 16.62 -3.09 -12.22
C TYR A 92 15.47 -3.98 -12.72
N VAL A 93 15.17 -5.01 -11.94
CA VAL A 93 13.97 -5.84 -12.10
C VAL A 93 13.09 -5.75 -10.86
N ALA A 94 11.78 -5.86 -11.06
CA ALA A 94 10.77 -5.85 -10.01
C ALA A 94 10.13 -7.23 -9.85
N GLU A 95 10.15 -7.76 -8.64
CA GLU A 95 9.59 -9.07 -8.32
C GLU A 95 8.63 -8.97 -7.13
N CYS A 96 7.49 -9.67 -7.19
CA CYS A 96 6.57 -9.73 -6.06
C CYS A 96 7.16 -10.62 -4.95
N ALA A 97 7.65 -10.02 -3.86
CA ALA A 97 8.27 -10.73 -2.75
C ALA A 97 7.24 -11.23 -1.73
N VAL A 98 6.22 -10.42 -1.45
CA VAL A 98 5.12 -10.78 -0.53
C VAL A 98 3.81 -10.37 -1.15
N ARG A 99 2.78 -11.21 -1.00
CA ARG A 99 1.41 -10.88 -1.40
C ARG A 99 0.44 -11.36 -0.35
N ILE A 100 -0.45 -10.48 0.08
CA ILE A 100 -1.55 -10.81 0.97
C ILE A 100 -2.79 -11.09 0.12
N PRO A 101 -3.36 -12.31 0.16
CA PRO A 101 -4.56 -12.62 -0.60
C PRO A 101 -5.76 -11.82 -0.07
N PRO A 102 -6.76 -11.53 -0.93
CA PRO A 102 -7.98 -10.87 -0.50
C PRO A 102 -8.70 -11.71 0.56
N LYS A 103 -9.21 -11.03 1.59
CA LYS A 103 -10.02 -11.64 2.64
C LYS A 103 -11.44 -11.14 2.53
N GLN A 104 -12.39 -12.07 2.42
CA GLN A 104 -13.81 -11.74 2.55
C GLN A 104 -14.06 -11.26 3.97
N VAL A 105 -14.64 -10.07 4.09
CA VAL A 105 -15.07 -9.49 5.36
C VAL A 105 -16.57 -9.34 5.32
N TRP A 106 -17.22 -9.67 6.44
CA TRP A 106 -18.64 -9.45 6.59
C TRP A 106 -18.88 -7.94 6.55
N GLN A 107 -19.70 -7.51 5.61
CA GLN A 107 -20.11 -6.12 5.51
C GLN A 107 -20.89 -5.79 6.78
N ILE A 108 -20.38 -4.90 7.63
CA ILE A 108 -21.20 -4.28 8.69
C ILE A 108 -22.11 -3.28 7.97
N LEU A 109 -23.14 -3.80 7.31
CA LEU A 109 -24.36 -3.07 7.04
C LEU A 109 -25.07 -3.00 8.39
N ASP A 110 -24.85 -1.91 9.12
CA ASP A 110 -25.80 -1.25 10.03
C ASP A 110 -25.07 -0.28 10.97
N PHE A 111 -24.58 0.84 10.43
CA PHE A 111 -24.15 1.99 11.25
C PHE A 111 -25.29 3.00 11.49
N GLN A 112 -26.54 2.66 11.13
CA GLN A 112 -27.70 3.55 11.29
C GLN A 112 -28.94 2.93 11.95
N THR A 113 -28.92 1.68 12.44
CA THR A 113 -30.14 1.06 13.03
C THR A 113 -29.92 0.20 14.28
N THR A 114 -28.71 0.01 14.78
CA THR A 114 -28.53 -0.64 16.08
C THR A 114 -28.58 0.39 17.21
N THR A 115 -29.78 0.62 17.74
CA THR A 115 -29.87 1.01 19.16
C THR A 115 -29.13 -0.05 19.96
N TRP A 116 -28.15 0.37 20.76
CA TRP A 116 -27.50 -0.49 21.75
C TRP A 116 -28.57 -1.29 22.51
N PRO A 117 -28.44 -2.62 22.69
CA PRO A 117 -29.27 -3.28 23.68
C PRO A 117 -29.03 -2.58 25.01
N ASP A 118 -30.11 -2.21 25.69
CA ASP A 118 -30.09 -1.61 27.01
C ASP A 118 -29.33 -2.52 27.97
N LEU A 119 -28.03 -2.26 28.12
CA LEU A 119 -27.22 -2.79 29.20
C LEU A 119 -27.51 -1.93 30.42
N SER A 120 -28.72 -2.06 30.95
CA SER A 120 -29.02 -1.65 32.31
C SER A 120 -28.11 -2.47 33.22
N PHE A 121 -27.04 -1.83 33.68
CA PHE A 121 -26.27 -2.32 34.81
C PHE A 121 -27.22 -2.39 35.99
N SER A 122 -27.72 -3.58 36.28
CA SER A 122 -28.32 -3.91 37.57
C SER A 122 -27.29 -3.59 38.64
N SER A 123 -27.41 -2.42 39.27
CA SER A 123 -26.67 -2.09 40.47
C SER A 123 -27.16 -3.01 41.59
N HIS A 124 -26.46 -4.12 41.81
CA HIS A 124 -26.56 -4.81 43.09
C HIS A 124 -25.97 -3.89 44.16
N HIS A 125 -26.84 -3.10 44.80
CA HIS A 125 -26.55 -2.48 46.07
C HIS A 125 -26.59 -3.59 47.12
N ASN A 126 -25.43 -4.17 47.42
CA ASN A 126 -25.25 -4.93 48.65
C ASN A 126 -25.23 -3.93 49.80
N SER A 127 -26.33 -3.87 50.54
CA SER A 127 -26.41 -3.21 51.83
C SER A 127 -25.47 -3.92 52.79
N ILE A 128 -24.37 -3.25 53.16
CA ILE A 128 -23.58 -3.62 54.33
C ILE A 128 -24.27 -2.95 55.52
N GLU A 129 -25.04 -3.72 56.30
CA GLU A 129 -25.39 -3.31 57.66
C GLU A 129 -24.17 -3.53 58.55
N ALA A 130 -23.70 -2.45 59.16
CA ALA A 130 -22.74 -2.44 60.26
C ALA A 130 -23.52 -2.18 61.57
N PRO A 131 -22.98 -2.61 62.72
CA PRO A 131 -23.70 -3.23 63.85
C PRO A 131 -24.64 -2.32 64.66
#